data_AF-A0A815JRA6-F1
#
_entry.id   AF-A0A815JRA6-F1
#
_cell.length_a   1.000
_cell.length_b   1.000
_cell.length_c   1.000
_cell.angle_alpha   90.00
_cell.angle_beta   90.00
_cell.angle_gamma   90.00
#
_symmetry.space_group_name_H-M   'P 1'
#
loop_
_entity.id
_entity.type
_entity.pdbx_description
1 polymer ?
#
loop_
_entity_poly.entity_id
_entity_poly.type
_entity_poly.pdbx_seq_one_letter_code
_entity_poly.pdbx_strand_id
1 'polypeptide(L)'
;MDQFLCNAVRTTTIEEDRLLKDLFHGLRYLDIGEQLIRTKSIYDFKRVSHILFEIKEIFINNEKNFDFVIDYIQSKNDEYKTMINELVPTNTINGTFRVHVTLDKNNIEQFLNICQENALEPNLDNDQVLIASFDYVGIYPNILAEIKTFVDLQFKDFNIKRLKIETSSSNNGVPKNDIDKILFWNPKSNYFEFHYKIPHRSKMEFERLKQFCFFHDLHLAQKVLTETPHHKKYYTVTMRLFNVGRINAFSENNRTAQNLRYYYDVLLENESTFVVYDSNIELENQSNLVTLTSSKTQSTAIMTGPRYLISFKNRKAFGRSTDW
;
A
#
# COMPACT_ATOMS: atom_id res chain seq x y z
N MET A 1 -12.09 -13.73 -37.78
CA MET A 1 -12.47 -13.13 -36.47
C MET A 1 -13.18 -14.24 -35.71
N ASP A 2 -12.60 -14.67 -34.58
CA ASP A 2 -12.97 -15.92 -33.90
C ASP A 2 -14.41 -15.87 -33.37
N GLN A 3 -15.22 -16.91 -33.59
CA GLN A 3 -16.66 -16.93 -33.29
C GLN A 3 -16.95 -16.78 -31.78
N PHE A 4 -15.95 -17.14 -30.96
CA PHE A 4 -15.92 -16.93 -29.52
C PHE A 4 -15.89 -15.43 -29.14
N LEU A 5 -15.13 -14.63 -29.90
CA LEU A 5 -14.95 -13.19 -29.69
C LEU A 5 -16.23 -12.42 -30.05
N CYS A 6 -16.88 -12.82 -31.14
CA CYS A 6 -18.19 -12.28 -31.51
C CYS A 6 -19.28 -12.60 -30.48
N ASN A 7 -19.22 -13.78 -29.83
CA ASN A 7 -20.20 -14.14 -28.82
C ASN A 7 -19.96 -13.44 -27.49
N ALA A 8 -18.71 -13.38 -27.00
CA ALA A 8 -18.38 -12.68 -25.75
C ALA A 8 -18.74 -11.18 -25.77
N VAL A 9 -18.53 -10.52 -26.93
CA VAL A 9 -18.88 -9.10 -27.14
C VAL A 9 -20.39 -8.90 -27.39
N ARG A 10 -21.10 -9.90 -27.92
CA ARG A 10 -22.55 -9.80 -28.19
C ARG A 10 -23.42 -10.15 -26.98
N THR A 11 -22.90 -10.87 -26.00
CA THR A 11 -23.67 -11.30 -24.82
C THR A 11 -23.63 -10.31 -23.66
N THR A 12 -22.79 -9.27 -23.70
CA THR A 12 -22.76 -8.29 -22.61
C THR A 12 -23.91 -7.30 -22.74
N THR A 13 -24.76 -7.26 -21.72
CA THR A 13 -25.73 -6.18 -21.56
C THR A 13 -25.00 -4.86 -21.25
N ILE A 14 -25.63 -3.71 -21.49
CA ILE A 14 -25.06 -2.39 -21.17
C ILE A 14 -24.62 -2.28 -19.69
N GLU A 15 -25.30 -3.00 -18.79
CA GLU A 15 -24.93 -3.10 -17.38
C GLU A 15 -23.67 -3.95 -17.14
N GLU A 16 -23.48 -5.05 -17.86
CA GLU A 16 -22.27 -5.87 -17.78
C GLU A 16 -21.05 -5.17 -18.38
N ASP A 17 -21.27 -4.34 -19.40
CA ASP A 17 -20.24 -3.52 -20.02
C ASP A 17 -19.79 -2.38 -19.09
N ARG A 18 -20.73 -1.82 -18.30
CA ARG A 18 -20.41 -0.95 -17.16
C ARG A 18 -19.63 -1.69 -16.09
N LEU A 19 -20.02 -2.93 -15.78
CA LEU A 19 -19.35 -3.73 -14.76
C LEU A 19 -17.89 -4.03 -15.09
N LEU A 20 -17.59 -4.42 -16.33
CA LEU A 20 -16.21 -4.62 -16.80
C LEU A 20 -15.42 -3.29 -16.80
N LYS A 21 -16.07 -2.19 -17.17
CA LYS A 21 -15.48 -0.84 -17.07
C LYS A 21 -15.23 -0.40 -15.62
N ASP A 22 -16.05 -0.85 -14.67
CA ASP A 22 -15.93 -0.53 -13.25
C ASP A 22 -14.91 -1.43 -12.54
N LEU A 23 -14.86 -2.73 -12.89
CA LEU A 23 -13.84 -3.67 -12.41
C LEU A 23 -12.43 -3.27 -12.87
N PHE A 24 -12.29 -2.86 -14.13
CA PHE A 24 -10.99 -2.60 -14.76
C PHE A 24 -10.70 -1.13 -15.04
N HIS A 25 -11.52 -0.21 -14.49
CA HIS A 25 -11.44 1.24 -14.66
C HIS A 25 -10.78 1.69 -15.96
N GLY A 26 -11.59 1.88 -17.01
CA GLY A 26 -11.46 2.80 -18.17
C GLY A 26 -10.12 2.99 -18.90
N LEU A 27 -9.00 3.14 -18.20
CA LEU A 27 -7.65 3.24 -18.73
C LEU A 27 -7.00 1.86 -18.86
N ARG A 28 -7.09 0.96 -17.86
CA ARG A 28 -6.38 -0.34 -17.93
C ARG A 28 -7.02 -1.36 -18.84
N TYR A 29 -8.35 -1.36 -19.00
CA TYR A 29 -9.02 -2.17 -20.02
C TYR A 29 -8.61 -1.75 -21.44
N LEU A 30 -8.45 -0.44 -21.67
CA LEU A 30 -7.95 0.08 -22.94
C LEU A 30 -6.46 -0.22 -23.11
N ASP A 31 -5.64 -0.16 -22.06
CA ASP A 31 -4.24 -0.55 -22.10
C ASP A 31 -4.09 -2.05 -22.44
N ILE A 32 -4.93 -2.91 -21.83
CA ILE A 32 -5.03 -4.33 -22.16
C ILE A 32 -5.45 -4.48 -23.63
N GLY A 33 -6.51 -3.81 -24.07
CA GLY A 33 -6.97 -3.86 -25.46
C GLY A 33 -5.92 -3.37 -26.47
N GLU A 34 -5.25 -2.27 -26.17
CA GLU A 34 -4.19 -1.67 -26.99
C GLU A 34 -2.97 -2.57 -27.06
N GLN A 35 -2.51 -3.14 -25.93
CA GLN A 35 -1.42 -4.10 -25.92
C GLN A 35 -1.77 -5.37 -26.70
N LEU A 36 -3.00 -5.86 -26.58
CA LEU A 36 -3.47 -7.01 -27.35
C LEU A 36 -3.52 -6.72 -28.86
N ILE A 37 -3.85 -5.48 -29.25
CA ILE A 37 -3.76 -5.02 -30.65
C ILE A 37 -2.29 -4.92 -31.09
N ARG A 38 -1.40 -4.38 -30.25
CA ARG A 38 0.02 -4.15 -30.57
C ARG A 38 0.82 -5.45 -30.66
N THR A 39 0.62 -6.38 -29.72
CA THR A 39 1.34 -7.64 -29.64
C THR A 39 0.86 -8.67 -30.65
N LYS A 40 -0.34 -8.50 -31.22
CA LYS A 40 -0.97 -9.39 -32.23
C LYS A 40 -1.01 -10.88 -31.82
N SER A 41 -0.86 -11.19 -30.54
CA SER A 41 -0.89 -12.56 -30.05
C SER A 41 -2.31 -12.92 -29.64
N ILE A 42 -2.98 -13.70 -30.49
CA ILE A 42 -4.35 -14.17 -30.23
C ILE A 42 -4.41 -15.12 -29.02
N TYR A 43 -3.30 -15.77 -28.70
CA TYR A 43 -3.17 -16.71 -27.58
C TYR A 43 -3.22 -15.98 -26.24
N ASP A 44 -2.50 -14.89 -26.19
CA ASP A 44 -2.42 -13.95 -25.08
C ASP A 44 -3.76 -13.27 -24.78
N PHE A 45 -4.48 -12.88 -25.83
CA PHE A 45 -5.86 -12.40 -25.72
C PHE A 45 -6.79 -13.44 -25.08
N LYS A 46 -6.72 -14.70 -25.51
CA LYS A 46 -7.57 -15.79 -24.99
C LYS A 46 -7.31 -16.04 -23.50
N ARG A 47 -6.04 -16.02 -23.09
CA ARG A 47 -5.65 -16.22 -21.68
C ARG A 47 -6.18 -15.12 -20.76
N VAL A 48 -5.98 -13.84 -21.10
CA VAL A 48 -6.55 -12.75 -20.28
C VAL A 48 -8.06 -12.72 -20.34
N SER A 49 -8.66 -12.96 -21.52
CA SER A 49 -10.12 -13.04 -21.63
C SER A 49 -10.72 -14.13 -20.74
N HIS A 50 -10.00 -15.24 -20.54
CA HIS A 50 -10.41 -16.30 -19.63
C HIS A 50 -10.40 -15.83 -18.16
N ILE A 51 -9.35 -15.15 -17.72
CA ILE A 51 -9.29 -14.56 -16.36
C ILE A 51 -10.44 -13.57 -16.14
N LEU A 52 -10.64 -12.66 -17.10
CA LEU A 52 -11.73 -11.67 -17.04
C LEU A 52 -13.10 -12.35 -16.98
N PHE A 53 -13.28 -13.45 -17.73
CA PHE A 53 -14.50 -14.24 -17.74
C PHE A 53 -14.72 -14.97 -16.41
N GLU A 54 -13.70 -15.62 -15.85
CA GLU A 54 -13.79 -16.30 -14.55
C GLU A 54 -14.14 -15.32 -13.43
N ILE A 55 -13.49 -14.15 -13.39
CA ILE A 55 -13.78 -13.08 -12.43
C ILE A 55 -15.25 -12.61 -12.57
N LYS A 56 -15.72 -12.42 -13.82
CA LYS A 56 -17.11 -12.02 -14.10
C LYS A 56 -18.11 -13.08 -13.63
N GLU A 57 -17.87 -14.35 -13.94
CA GLU A 57 -18.74 -15.45 -13.54
C GLU A 57 -18.85 -15.55 -12.02
N ILE A 58 -17.74 -15.43 -11.31
CA ILE A 58 -17.72 -15.47 -9.84
C ILE A 58 -18.50 -14.29 -9.26
N PHE A 59 -18.31 -13.10 -9.81
CA PHE A 59 -19.07 -11.94 -9.38
C PHE A 59 -20.58 -12.12 -9.57
N ILE A 60 -21.01 -12.60 -10.74
CA ILE A 60 -22.43 -12.83 -11.05
C ILE A 60 -23.01 -13.93 -10.16
N ASN A 61 -22.31 -15.05 -10.02
CA ASN A 61 -22.77 -16.21 -9.27
C ASN A 61 -22.82 -15.97 -7.75
N ASN A 62 -22.10 -14.96 -7.24
CA ASN A 62 -22.10 -14.56 -5.84
C ASN A 62 -22.87 -13.24 -5.61
N GLU A 63 -23.99 -13.05 -6.29
CA GLU A 63 -24.91 -11.92 -6.09
C GLU A 63 -24.24 -10.54 -6.18
N LYS A 64 -23.25 -10.39 -7.07
CA LYS A 64 -22.50 -9.13 -7.24
C LYS A 64 -21.70 -8.73 -5.98
N ASN A 65 -21.30 -9.70 -5.16
CA ASN A 65 -20.47 -9.46 -3.99
C ASN A 65 -18.98 -9.48 -4.37
N PHE A 66 -18.31 -8.35 -4.18
CA PHE A 66 -16.89 -8.18 -4.47
C PHE A 66 -15.97 -8.96 -3.53
N ASP A 67 -16.39 -9.26 -2.29
CA ASP A 67 -15.56 -9.99 -1.33
C ASP A 67 -15.19 -11.38 -1.89
N PHE A 68 -16.14 -12.07 -2.52
CA PHE A 68 -15.88 -13.37 -3.15
C PHE A 68 -14.93 -13.27 -4.34
N VAL A 69 -15.00 -12.18 -5.11
CA VAL A 69 -14.08 -11.93 -6.21
C VAL A 69 -12.66 -11.70 -5.68
N ILE A 70 -12.54 -10.90 -4.63
CA ILE A 70 -11.26 -10.60 -3.99
C ILE A 70 -10.64 -11.87 -3.41
N ASP A 71 -11.41 -12.66 -2.65
CA ASP A 71 -10.96 -13.93 -2.08
C ASP A 71 -10.51 -14.91 -3.18
N TYR A 72 -11.27 -14.99 -4.27
CA TYR A 72 -10.93 -15.85 -5.39
C TYR A 72 -9.63 -15.41 -6.09
N ILE A 73 -9.50 -14.12 -6.43
CA ILE A 73 -8.28 -13.57 -7.03
C ILE A 73 -7.09 -13.80 -6.09
N GLN A 74 -7.25 -13.62 -4.78
CA GLN A 74 -6.20 -13.89 -3.81
C GLN A 74 -5.81 -15.37 -3.78
N SER A 75 -6.76 -16.29 -3.93
CA SER A 75 -6.48 -17.73 -4.02
C SER A 75 -5.73 -18.12 -5.30
N LYS A 76 -5.84 -17.31 -6.36
CA LYS A 76 -5.22 -17.50 -7.68
C LYS A 76 -4.11 -16.50 -8.00
N ASN A 77 -3.65 -15.76 -7.00
CA ASN A 77 -2.89 -14.52 -7.17
C ASN A 77 -1.65 -14.70 -8.05
N ASP A 78 -0.84 -15.74 -7.79
CA ASP A 78 0.42 -15.97 -8.51
C ASP A 78 0.21 -16.38 -9.97
N GLU A 79 -0.85 -17.15 -10.25
CA GLU A 79 -1.23 -17.59 -11.60
C GLU A 79 -1.72 -16.40 -12.43
N TYR A 80 -2.67 -15.63 -11.89
CA TYR A 80 -3.24 -14.47 -12.55
C TYR A 80 -2.21 -13.35 -12.73
N LYS A 81 -1.36 -13.10 -11.73
CA LYS A 81 -0.27 -12.12 -11.83
C LYS A 81 0.67 -12.43 -12.98
N THR A 82 1.13 -13.68 -13.06
CA THR A 82 2.04 -14.11 -14.13
C THR A 82 1.39 -13.88 -15.49
N MET A 83 0.17 -14.37 -15.68
CA MET A 83 -0.56 -14.25 -16.95
C MET A 83 -0.84 -12.79 -17.34
N ILE A 84 -1.17 -11.94 -16.37
CA ILE A 84 -1.46 -10.53 -16.62
C ILE A 84 -0.17 -9.72 -16.89
N ASN A 85 0.91 -10.00 -16.16
CA ASN A 85 2.22 -9.35 -16.35
C ASN A 85 2.86 -9.68 -17.69
N GLU A 86 2.59 -10.87 -18.25
CA GLU A 86 3.03 -11.26 -19.61
C GLU A 86 2.41 -10.35 -20.70
N LEU A 87 1.29 -9.70 -20.42
CA LEU A 87 0.43 -9.07 -21.45
C LEU A 87 0.43 -7.56 -21.43
N VAL A 88 0.49 -6.99 -20.24
CA VAL A 88 0.64 -5.56 -20.04
C VAL A 88 1.76 -5.41 -19.02
N PRO A 89 2.79 -4.58 -19.28
CA PRO A 89 3.74 -4.17 -18.25
C PRO A 89 2.99 -3.44 -17.14
N THR A 90 2.48 -4.21 -16.19
CA THR A 90 1.68 -3.65 -15.12
C THR A 90 2.61 -3.15 -14.02
N ASN A 91 2.10 -2.21 -13.22
CA ASN A 91 2.87 -1.42 -12.25
C ASN A 91 3.66 -0.26 -12.84
N THR A 92 3.32 0.20 -14.04
CA THR A 92 4.01 1.38 -14.56
C THR A 92 3.53 2.65 -13.86
N ILE A 93 4.45 3.37 -13.21
CA ILE A 93 4.21 4.72 -12.68
C ILE A 93 5.22 5.65 -13.33
N ASN A 94 4.74 6.74 -13.92
CA ASN A 94 5.58 7.80 -14.47
C ASN A 94 5.46 9.03 -13.58
N GLY A 95 6.60 9.56 -13.13
CA GLY A 95 6.64 10.77 -12.33
C GLY A 95 7.91 10.89 -11.50
N THR A 96 7.81 11.70 -10.45
CA THR A 96 8.84 11.84 -9.43
C THR A 96 8.68 10.79 -8.34
N PHE A 97 9.82 10.26 -7.91
CA PHE A 97 9.96 9.31 -6.83
C PHE A 97 10.89 9.90 -5.79
N ARG A 98 10.54 9.76 -4.51
CA ARG A 98 11.46 10.01 -3.41
C ARG A 98 12.10 8.68 -3.03
N VAL A 99 13.41 8.67 -2.93
CA VAL A 99 14.21 7.50 -2.53
C VAL A 99 14.79 7.77 -1.16
N HIS A 100 14.68 6.79 -0.27
CA HIS A 100 15.31 6.80 1.04
C HIS A 100 16.22 5.58 1.19
N VAL A 101 17.47 5.83 1.53
CA VAL A 101 18.48 4.81 1.81
C VAL A 101 18.81 4.87 3.29
N THR A 102 18.48 3.82 4.04
CA THR A 102 18.82 3.70 5.46
C THR A 102 20.05 2.82 5.63
N LEU A 103 21.04 3.31 6.36
CA LEU A 103 22.35 2.71 6.56
C LEU A 103 22.62 2.54 8.06
N ASP A 104 23.50 1.60 8.43
CA ASP A 104 24.09 1.57 9.77
C ASP A 104 24.83 2.88 10.07
N LYS A 105 24.81 3.29 11.34
CA LYS A 105 25.54 4.48 11.81
C LYS A 105 27.05 4.21 11.91
N ASN A 106 27.71 4.16 10.77
CA ASN A 106 29.16 4.07 10.63
C ASN A 106 29.68 5.24 9.80
N ASN A 107 30.88 5.75 10.13
CA ASN A 107 31.59 6.77 9.35
C ASN A 107 30.73 7.96 8.86
N ILE A 108 30.21 8.74 9.82
CA ILE A 108 29.32 9.89 9.55
C ILE A 108 29.96 10.90 8.59
N GLU A 109 31.27 11.13 8.71
CA GLU A 109 32.00 12.06 7.83
C GLU A 109 31.97 11.59 6.37
N GLN A 110 32.30 10.31 6.11
CA GLN A 110 32.20 9.73 4.77
C GLN A 110 30.76 9.81 4.24
N PHE A 111 29.76 9.54 5.08
CA PHE A 111 28.35 9.64 4.69
C PHE A 111 27.97 11.05 4.26
N LEU A 112 28.34 12.07 5.06
CA LEU A 112 28.06 13.47 4.73
C LEU A 112 28.78 13.91 3.47
N ASN A 113 30.02 13.46 3.24
CA ASN A 113 30.76 13.72 2.01
C ASN A 113 30.04 13.12 0.79
N ILE A 114 29.60 11.86 0.86
CA ILE A 114 28.81 11.21 -0.21
C ILE A 114 27.52 11.99 -0.49
N CYS A 115 26.80 12.41 0.56
CA CYS A 115 25.58 13.20 0.40
C CYS A 115 25.87 14.55 -0.26
N GLN A 116 26.93 15.24 0.13
CA GLN A 116 27.30 16.53 -0.45
C GLN A 116 27.71 16.40 -1.93
N GLU A 117 28.55 15.41 -2.27
CA GLU A 117 29.04 15.18 -3.63
C GLU A 117 27.91 14.81 -4.61
N ASN A 118 26.88 14.12 -4.12
CA ASN A 118 25.75 13.64 -4.93
C ASN A 118 24.46 14.46 -4.73
N ALA A 119 24.52 15.60 -4.03
CA ALA A 119 23.36 16.45 -3.73
C ALA A 119 22.18 15.69 -3.06
N LEU A 120 22.49 14.75 -2.16
CA LEU A 120 21.51 14.00 -1.38
C LEU A 120 21.16 14.78 -0.10
N GLU A 121 19.94 14.63 0.39
CA GLU A 121 19.47 15.18 1.65
C GLU A 121 19.86 14.23 2.81
N PRO A 122 20.83 14.59 3.67
CA PRO A 122 21.20 13.77 4.80
C PRO A 122 20.22 13.96 5.96
N ASN A 123 19.82 12.86 6.59
CA ASN A 123 19.13 12.84 7.86
C ASN A 123 19.91 11.94 8.83
N LEU A 124 20.49 12.59 9.84
CA LEU A 124 21.20 11.94 10.93
C LEU A 124 20.18 11.64 12.02
N ASP A 125 19.65 10.42 12.06
CA ASP A 125 18.85 10.04 13.22
C ASP A 125 19.78 9.81 14.41
N ASN A 126 19.42 10.41 15.55
CA ASN A 126 20.39 10.79 16.57
C ASN A 126 21.19 9.62 17.15
N ASP A 127 20.74 8.36 17.06
CA ASP A 127 21.47 7.24 17.67
C ASP A 127 21.46 5.88 16.94
N GLN A 128 20.77 5.72 15.79
CA GLN A 128 20.58 4.37 15.24
C GLN A 128 20.99 4.19 13.77
N VAL A 129 20.68 5.15 12.90
CA VAL A 129 20.84 4.98 11.46
C VAL A 129 21.19 6.29 10.76
N LEU A 130 21.78 6.18 9.58
CA LEU A 130 21.98 7.29 8.65
C LEU A 130 20.96 7.14 7.52
N ILE A 131 20.30 8.22 7.13
CA ILE A 131 19.33 8.21 6.04
C ILE A 131 19.75 9.23 4.98
N ALA A 132 19.99 8.77 3.76
CA ALA A 132 20.13 9.65 2.59
C ALA A 132 18.82 9.66 1.81
N SER A 133 18.33 10.84 1.44
CA SER A 133 17.12 10.99 0.63
C SER A 133 17.40 11.76 -0.65
N PHE A 134 16.76 11.40 -1.75
CA PHE A 134 16.86 12.13 -3.01
C PHE A 134 15.62 11.92 -3.89
N ASP A 135 15.40 12.85 -4.81
CA ASP A 135 14.35 12.75 -5.81
C ASP A 135 14.89 12.13 -7.09
N TYR A 136 14.08 11.29 -7.74
CA TYR A 136 14.39 10.64 -9.00
C TYR A 136 13.18 10.74 -9.92
N VAL A 137 13.37 11.20 -11.16
CA VAL A 137 12.30 11.30 -12.16
C VAL A 137 12.44 10.18 -13.18
N GLY A 138 11.36 9.42 -13.41
CA GLY A 138 11.39 8.36 -14.42
C GLY A 138 10.14 7.50 -14.43
N ILE A 139 10.32 6.25 -14.85
CA ILE A 139 9.24 5.28 -15.02
C ILE A 139 9.56 4.02 -14.21
N TYR A 140 8.78 3.75 -13.15
CA TYR A 140 8.85 2.46 -12.45
C TYR A 140 8.23 1.37 -13.34
N PRO A 141 8.78 0.14 -13.40
CA PRO A 141 9.89 -0.39 -12.61
C PRO A 141 11.29 -0.12 -13.16
N ASN A 142 11.44 0.53 -14.33
CA ASN A 142 12.75 0.71 -14.99
C ASN A 142 13.77 1.42 -14.08
N ILE A 143 13.32 2.42 -13.32
CA ILE A 143 14.17 3.17 -12.38
C ILE A 143 14.78 2.30 -11.26
N LEU A 144 14.19 1.13 -10.95
CA LEU A 144 14.61 0.33 -9.80
C LEU A 144 16.04 -0.19 -9.94
N ALA A 145 16.41 -0.64 -11.14
CA ALA A 145 17.76 -1.15 -11.41
C ALA A 145 18.80 -0.01 -11.36
N GLU A 146 18.45 1.15 -11.89
CA GLU A 146 19.30 2.35 -11.88
C GLU A 146 19.53 2.85 -10.46
N ILE A 147 18.46 2.98 -9.67
CA ILE A 147 18.53 3.39 -8.26
C ILE A 147 19.37 2.38 -7.46
N LYS A 148 19.16 1.08 -7.63
CA LYS A 148 19.97 0.05 -6.94
C LYS A 148 21.44 0.17 -7.30
N THR A 149 21.76 0.28 -8.59
CA THR A 149 23.14 0.44 -9.06
C THR A 149 23.78 1.69 -8.47
N PHE A 150 23.07 2.81 -8.46
CA PHE A 150 23.53 4.05 -7.83
C PHE A 150 23.80 3.85 -6.33
N VAL A 151 22.85 3.30 -5.59
CA VAL A 151 22.96 3.08 -4.14
C VAL A 151 24.12 2.14 -3.82
N ASP A 152 24.25 1.03 -4.54
CA ASP A 152 25.32 0.06 -4.36
C ASP A 152 26.70 0.66 -4.64
N LEU A 153 26.81 1.57 -5.63
CA LEU A 153 28.06 2.26 -5.94
C LEU A 153 28.44 3.31 -4.89
N GLN A 154 27.50 4.19 -4.53
CA GLN A 154 27.77 5.30 -3.61
C GLN A 154 27.96 4.84 -2.16
N PHE A 155 27.23 3.80 -1.75
CA PHE A 155 27.22 3.32 -0.36
C PHE A 155 27.86 1.93 -0.22
N LYS A 156 28.77 1.54 -1.13
CA LYS A 156 29.45 0.22 -1.12
C LYS A 156 30.15 -0.12 0.20
N ASP A 157 30.63 0.90 0.92
CA ASP A 157 31.35 0.75 2.19
C ASP A 157 30.40 0.79 3.41
N PHE A 158 29.10 0.93 3.18
CA PHE A 158 28.06 0.96 4.21
C PHE A 158 27.22 -0.30 4.18
N ASN A 159 26.70 -0.69 5.34
CA ASN A 159 25.67 -1.72 5.41
C ASN A 159 24.29 -1.09 5.18
N ILE A 160 23.72 -1.31 3.99
CA ILE A 160 22.39 -0.82 3.64
C ILE A 160 21.33 -1.66 4.34
N LYS A 161 20.56 -1.04 5.24
CA LYS A 161 19.46 -1.68 5.99
C LYS A 161 18.14 -1.68 5.24
N ARG A 162 17.89 -0.62 4.47
CA ARG A 162 16.63 -0.43 3.74
C ARG A 162 16.83 0.49 2.55
N LEU A 163 16.22 0.12 1.44
CA LEU A 163 15.95 0.98 0.31
C LEU A 163 14.43 1.09 0.17
N LYS A 164 13.91 2.30 0.36
CA LYS A 164 12.50 2.62 0.20
C LYS A 164 12.35 3.61 -0.96
N ILE A 165 11.42 3.33 -1.87
CA ILE A 165 11.07 4.19 -2.99
C ILE A 165 9.58 4.49 -2.87
N GLU A 166 9.25 5.76 -2.84
CA GLU A 166 7.89 6.26 -2.71
C GLU A 166 7.57 7.26 -3.81
N THR A 167 6.28 7.40 -4.10
CA THR A 167 5.78 8.34 -5.09
C THR A 167 4.52 9.00 -4.57
N SER A 168 4.15 10.15 -5.14
CA SER A 168 2.89 10.80 -4.80
C SER A 168 1.73 9.85 -5.04
N SER A 169 0.82 9.74 -4.08
CA SER A 169 -0.41 8.95 -4.21
C SER A 169 -1.33 9.44 -5.35
N SER A 170 -1.13 10.67 -5.84
CA SER A 170 -1.86 11.23 -6.98
C SER A 170 -1.29 10.84 -8.34
N ASN A 171 -0.06 10.29 -8.41
CA ASN A 171 0.59 10.00 -9.69
C ASN A 171 -0.18 8.97 -10.53
N ASN A 172 -0.08 9.11 -11.85
CA ASN A 172 -0.65 8.16 -12.79
C ASN A 172 0.04 6.80 -12.66
N GLY A 173 -0.77 5.74 -12.63
CA GLY A 173 -0.28 4.36 -12.47
C GLY A 173 -0.41 3.80 -11.04
N VAL A 174 -0.53 4.67 -10.03
CA VAL A 174 -0.88 4.27 -8.65
C VAL A 174 -2.22 3.49 -8.66
N PRO A 175 -2.33 2.35 -7.95
CA PRO A 175 -3.52 1.50 -8.00
C PRO A 175 -4.75 2.25 -7.53
N LYS A 176 -5.78 2.33 -8.37
CA LYS A 176 -6.96 3.15 -8.08
C LYS A 176 -7.90 2.46 -7.11
N ASN A 177 -8.13 1.16 -7.29
CA ASN A 177 -9.01 0.31 -6.48
C ASN A 177 -8.26 -0.93 -5.95
N ASP A 178 -8.91 -1.71 -5.09
CA ASP A 178 -8.29 -2.85 -4.40
C ASP A 178 -7.96 -3.99 -5.37
N ILE A 179 -8.78 -4.17 -6.41
CA ILE A 179 -8.53 -5.14 -7.48
C ILE A 179 -7.23 -4.80 -8.22
N ASP A 180 -7.02 -3.54 -8.60
CA ASP A 180 -5.77 -3.07 -9.19
C ASP A 180 -4.59 -3.33 -8.24
N LYS A 181 -4.77 -3.05 -6.94
CA LYS A 181 -3.70 -3.28 -5.96
C LYS A 181 -3.32 -4.76 -5.87
N ILE A 182 -4.30 -5.66 -5.84
CA ILE A 182 -4.09 -7.09 -5.66
C ILE A 182 -3.49 -7.73 -6.92
N LEU A 183 -4.04 -7.41 -8.09
CA LEU A 183 -3.65 -8.04 -9.35
C LEU A 183 -2.28 -7.61 -9.84
N PHE A 184 -1.89 -6.37 -9.60
CA PHE A 184 -0.69 -5.83 -10.24
C PHE A 184 0.46 -5.67 -9.24
N TRP A 185 0.19 -5.28 -8.00
CA TRP A 185 1.25 -4.91 -7.05
C TRP A 185 1.60 -6.03 -6.06
N ASN A 186 2.81 -5.97 -5.51
CA ASN A 186 3.23 -6.89 -4.46
C ASN A 186 2.48 -6.55 -3.15
N PRO A 187 1.77 -7.52 -2.54
CA PRO A 187 1.00 -7.29 -1.32
C PRO A 187 1.89 -6.99 -0.11
N LYS A 188 3.15 -7.42 -0.13
CA LYS A 188 4.09 -7.25 0.97
C LYS A 188 4.84 -5.92 0.87
N SER A 189 5.39 -5.57 -0.28
CA SER A 189 6.28 -4.40 -0.43
C SER A 189 5.62 -3.13 -0.94
N ASN A 190 4.34 -3.17 -1.36
CA ASN A 190 3.63 -2.01 -1.89
C ASN A 190 2.42 -1.67 -1.05
N TYR A 191 2.34 -0.42 -0.61
CA TYR A 191 1.30 0.04 0.30
C TYR A 191 1.13 1.56 0.22
N PHE A 192 -0.03 2.05 0.64
CA PHE A 192 -0.21 3.48 0.89
C PHE A 192 0.31 3.82 2.28
N GLU A 193 1.02 4.93 2.39
CA GLU A 193 1.52 5.44 3.65
C GLU A 193 0.99 6.86 3.88
N PHE A 194 0.53 7.11 5.11
CA PHE A 194 0.02 8.39 5.54
C PHE A 194 0.73 8.80 6.83
N HIS A 195 1.20 10.04 6.88
CA HIS A 195 1.83 10.59 8.08
C HIS A 195 0.95 11.67 8.70
N TYR A 196 0.84 11.61 10.02
CA TYR A 196 0.10 12.58 10.83
C TYR A 196 1.05 13.21 11.85
N LYS A 197 1.13 14.54 11.85
CA LYS A 197 1.86 15.28 12.89
C LYS A 197 0.91 15.65 14.03
N ILE A 198 1.19 15.14 15.24
CA ILE A 198 0.38 15.35 16.45
C ILE A 198 1.19 16.19 17.45
N PRO A 199 0.76 17.41 17.82
CA PRO A 199 1.44 18.24 18.80
C PRO A 199 1.69 17.51 20.12
N HIS A 200 2.93 17.62 20.60
CA HIS A 200 3.31 17.17 21.92
C HIS A 200 2.86 18.19 22.97
N ARG A 201 1.91 17.83 23.84
CA ARG A 201 1.49 18.71 24.96
C ARG A 201 1.80 18.12 26.34
N SER A 202 1.69 16.80 26.53
CA SER A 202 2.00 16.16 27.81
C SER A 202 2.37 14.68 27.70
N LYS A 203 2.99 14.13 28.75
CA LYS A 203 3.27 12.69 28.87
C LYS A 203 1.99 11.83 28.93
N MET A 204 0.93 12.34 29.56
CA MET A 204 -0.34 11.61 29.65
C MET A 204 -1.02 11.48 28.29
N GLU A 205 -0.98 12.52 27.46
CA GLU A 205 -1.49 12.45 26.08
C GLU A 205 -0.65 11.52 25.22
N PHE A 206 0.66 11.45 25.44
CA PHE A 206 1.51 10.47 24.75
C PHE A 206 1.07 9.03 25.01
N GLU A 207 0.79 8.66 26.27
CA GLU A 207 0.30 7.31 26.58
C GLU A 207 -1.07 7.04 25.96
N ARG A 208 -1.96 8.04 25.90
CA ARG A 208 -3.25 7.93 25.19
C ARG A 208 -3.06 7.77 23.69
N LEU A 209 -2.13 8.51 23.09
CA LEU A 209 -1.78 8.41 21.68
C LEU A 209 -1.21 7.04 21.36
N LYS A 210 -0.32 6.53 22.21
CA LYS A 210 0.23 5.19 22.08
C LYS A 210 -0.85 4.11 22.14
N GLN A 211 -1.80 4.22 23.07
CA GLN A 211 -2.96 3.31 23.12
C GLN A 211 -3.82 3.42 21.87
N PHE A 212 -4.12 4.64 21.42
CA PHE A 212 -4.86 4.89 20.18
C PHE A 212 -4.18 4.22 18.98
N CYS A 213 -2.87 4.46 18.82
CA CYS A 213 -2.08 3.85 17.75
C CYS A 213 -2.11 2.33 17.82
N PHE A 214 -1.95 1.74 19.01
CA PHE A 214 -2.06 0.30 19.20
C PHE A 214 -3.43 -0.27 18.80
N PHE A 215 -4.53 0.39 19.18
CA PHE A 215 -5.88 -0.08 18.84
C PHE A 215 -6.23 0.05 17.36
N HIS A 216 -5.62 1.02 16.67
CA HIS A 216 -5.89 1.32 15.26
C HIS A 216 -4.80 0.80 14.31
N ASP A 217 -3.87 -0.02 14.79
CA ASP A 217 -2.72 -0.54 14.02
C ASP A 217 -1.89 0.57 13.34
N LEU A 218 -1.73 1.69 14.04
CA LEU A 218 -0.92 2.82 13.61
C LEU A 218 0.46 2.74 14.25
N HIS A 219 1.45 3.23 13.52
CA HIS A 219 2.84 3.26 13.97
C HIS A 219 3.14 4.63 14.57
N LEU A 220 3.52 4.67 15.85
CA LEU A 220 3.91 5.91 16.52
C LEU A 220 5.43 6.01 16.52
N ALA A 221 5.98 7.04 15.88
CA ALA A 221 7.40 7.35 15.99
C ALA A 221 7.72 7.71 17.45
N GLN A 222 8.73 7.08 18.03
CA GLN A 222 9.10 7.35 19.43
C GLN A 222 9.67 8.76 19.61
N LYS A 223 10.20 9.36 18.54
CA LYS A 223 10.87 10.65 18.59
C LYS A 223 9.89 11.80 18.37
N VAL A 224 10.02 12.79 19.23
CA VAL A 224 9.36 14.08 19.06
C VAL A 224 10.16 14.90 18.05
N LEU A 225 9.60 15.14 16.86
CA LEU A 225 10.19 16.03 15.86
C LEU A 225 9.96 17.48 16.30
N THR A 226 10.98 18.31 16.12
CA THR A 226 10.89 19.76 16.40
C THR A 226 10.91 20.49 15.07
N GLU A 227 9.83 21.19 14.74
CA GLU A 227 9.82 22.10 13.60
C GLU A 227 10.31 23.49 14.01
N THR A 228 11.39 23.94 13.39
CA THR A 228 11.80 25.35 13.36
C THR A 228 10.98 26.09 12.30
N PRO A 229 10.45 27.31 12.57
CA PRO A 229 11.02 28.33 13.47
C PRO A 229 10.34 28.43 14.86
N HIS A 230 9.27 27.69 15.13
CA HIS A 230 8.43 27.90 16.33
C HIS A 230 8.66 26.89 17.47
N HIS A 231 9.66 26.01 17.38
CA HIS A 231 9.95 24.97 18.38
C HIS A 231 8.73 24.08 18.70
N LYS A 232 7.80 23.94 17.74
CA LYS A 232 6.66 23.06 17.94
C LYS A 232 7.15 21.63 17.86
N LYS A 233 6.84 20.90 18.92
CA LYS A 233 7.19 19.50 19.11
C LYS A 233 6.00 18.66 18.65
N TYR A 234 6.23 17.67 17.81
CA TYR A 234 5.19 16.77 17.31
C TYR A 234 5.61 15.32 17.40
N TYR A 235 4.65 14.44 17.63
CA TYR A 235 4.74 13.03 17.34
C TYR A 235 4.33 12.78 15.90
N THR A 236 5.06 11.90 15.22
CA THR A 236 4.64 11.39 13.91
C THR A 236 3.90 10.08 14.12
N VAL A 237 2.67 10.01 13.62
CA VAL A 237 1.91 8.76 13.52
C VAL A 237 1.84 8.37 12.05
N THR A 238 2.17 7.13 11.75
CA THR A 238 2.17 6.58 10.40
C THR A 238 1.10 5.51 10.27
N MET A 239 0.26 5.60 9.25
CA MET A 239 -0.68 4.56 8.85
C MET A 239 -0.19 3.91 7.57
N ARG A 240 -0.17 2.57 7.55
CA ARG A 240 0.18 1.78 6.37
C ARG A 240 -1.00 0.94 5.97
N LEU A 241 -1.44 1.07 4.73
CA LEU A 241 -2.55 0.29 4.20
C LEU A 241 -2.06 -0.60 3.06
N PHE A 242 -2.03 -1.90 3.35
CA PHE A 242 -1.68 -2.95 2.40
C PHE A 242 -2.93 -3.44 1.68
N ASN A 243 -2.76 -3.97 0.46
CA ASN A 243 -3.83 -4.59 -0.34
C ASN A 243 -5.05 -3.71 -0.67
N VAL A 244 -5.00 -2.42 -0.40
CA VAL A 244 -6.03 -1.45 -0.79
C VAL A 244 -5.55 -0.56 -1.93
N GLY A 245 -6.48 -0.17 -2.79
CA GLY A 245 -6.28 0.88 -3.78
C GLY A 245 -6.51 2.26 -3.20
N ARG A 246 -6.19 3.28 -3.99
CA ARG A 246 -6.25 4.69 -3.58
C ARG A 246 -7.60 5.11 -3.01
N ILE A 247 -8.72 4.68 -3.61
CA ILE A 247 -10.07 5.06 -3.15
C ILE A 247 -10.29 4.65 -1.69
N ASN A 248 -10.05 3.37 -1.39
CA ASN A 248 -10.27 2.83 -0.05
C ASN A 248 -9.18 3.32 0.92
N ALA A 249 -7.93 3.46 0.46
CA ALA A 249 -6.85 4.03 1.27
C ALA A 249 -7.18 5.45 1.75
N PHE A 250 -7.72 6.30 0.88
CA PHE A 250 -8.12 7.66 1.24
C PHE A 250 -9.37 7.71 2.10
N SER A 251 -10.33 6.79 1.89
CA SER A 251 -11.50 6.65 2.78
C SER A 251 -11.07 6.33 4.22
N GLU A 252 -10.19 5.35 4.37
CA GLU A 252 -9.62 4.94 5.67
C GLU A 252 -8.80 6.06 6.30
N ASN A 253 -7.95 6.73 5.52
CA ASN A 253 -7.21 7.90 5.96
C ASN A 253 -8.13 9.01 6.47
N ASN A 254 -9.21 9.32 5.77
CA ASN A 254 -10.18 10.33 6.21
C ASN A 254 -10.85 9.95 7.54
N ARG A 255 -11.21 8.68 7.71
CA ARG A 255 -11.77 8.15 8.97
C ARG A 255 -10.77 8.28 10.12
N THR A 256 -9.53 7.85 9.92
CA THR A 256 -8.46 7.96 10.91
C THR A 256 -8.15 9.41 11.26
N ALA A 257 -8.07 10.29 10.26
CA ALA A 257 -7.85 11.72 10.44
C ALA A 257 -8.98 12.39 11.24
N GLN A 258 -10.25 12.03 10.98
CA GLN A 258 -11.38 12.51 11.76
C GLN A 258 -11.32 12.07 13.22
N ASN A 259 -10.96 10.80 13.48
CA ASN A 259 -10.77 10.30 14.83
C ASN A 259 -9.64 11.04 15.57
N LEU A 260 -8.48 11.20 14.92
CA LEU A 260 -7.35 11.94 15.49
C LEU A 260 -7.73 13.41 15.79
N ARG A 261 -8.47 14.07 14.89
CA ARG A 261 -8.98 15.43 15.14
C ARG A 261 -9.93 15.48 16.33
N TYR A 262 -10.85 14.53 16.43
CA TYR A 262 -11.80 14.46 17.54
C TYR A 262 -11.08 14.30 18.90
N TYR A 263 -10.05 13.46 18.97
CA TYR A 263 -9.36 13.16 20.23
C TYR A 263 -8.28 14.18 20.62
N TYR A 264 -7.61 14.80 19.64
CA TYR A 264 -6.44 15.64 19.91
C TYR A 264 -6.62 17.11 19.53
N ASP A 265 -7.69 17.46 18.81
CA ASP A 265 -7.98 18.81 18.33
C ASP A 265 -6.79 19.41 17.54
N VAL A 266 -6.41 18.73 16.46
CA VAL A 266 -5.17 19.00 15.70
C VAL A 266 -5.45 19.21 14.22
N LEU A 267 -4.83 20.23 13.63
CA LEU A 267 -4.73 20.37 12.19
C LEU A 267 -3.70 19.37 11.67
N LEU A 268 -4.18 18.27 11.10
CA LEU A 268 -3.34 17.22 10.55
C LEU A 268 -2.78 17.67 9.21
N GLU A 269 -1.47 17.91 9.14
CA GLU A 269 -0.74 17.78 7.89
C GLU A 269 -0.74 16.31 7.51
N ASN A 270 -1.07 16.03 6.25
CA ASN A 270 -1.21 14.68 5.74
C ASN A 270 -0.37 14.55 4.47
N GLU A 271 0.82 13.98 4.65
CA GLU A 271 1.61 13.51 3.53
C GLU A 271 1.08 12.12 3.15
N SER A 272 0.73 11.96 1.87
CA SER A 272 0.15 10.72 1.35
C SER A 272 0.99 10.19 0.20
N THR A 273 1.68 9.09 0.44
CA THR A 273 2.57 8.46 -0.54
C THR A 273 2.11 7.05 -0.86
N PHE A 274 2.53 6.58 -2.02
CA PHE A 274 2.45 5.17 -2.38
C PHE A 274 3.87 4.61 -2.44
N VAL A 275 4.15 3.60 -1.61
CA VAL A 275 5.46 2.95 -1.56
C VAL A 275 5.53 1.93 -2.68
N VAL A 276 6.38 2.19 -3.68
CA VAL A 276 6.55 1.35 -4.87
C VAL A 276 7.63 0.29 -4.68
N TYR A 277 8.51 0.47 -3.70
CA TYR A 277 9.49 -0.54 -3.32
C TYR A 277 9.93 -0.31 -1.87
N ASP A 278 10.04 -1.39 -1.10
CA ASP A 278 10.60 -1.37 0.24
C ASP A 278 11.34 -2.69 0.48
N SER A 279 12.66 -2.62 0.66
CA SER A 279 13.47 -3.82 0.90
C SER A 279 13.38 -4.34 2.34
N ASN A 280 12.88 -3.55 3.29
CA ASN A 280 12.84 -3.93 4.71
C ASN A 280 11.77 -3.14 5.49
N ILE A 281 10.52 -3.58 5.38
CA ILE A 281 9.35 -2.95 6.00
C ILE A 281 9.41 -3.00 7.53
N GLU A 282 10.06 -4.03 8.09
CA GLU A 282 10.15 -4.26 9.53
C GLU A 282 11.14 -3.34 10.24
N LEU A 283 12.00 -2.63 9.50
CA LEU A 283 13.06 -1.80 10.10
C LEU A 283 12.48 -0.73 11.04
N GLU A 284 11.34 -0.14 10.68
CA GLU A 284 10.66 0.84 11.55
C GLU A 284 9.98 0.21 12.76
N ASN A 285 9.65 -1.07 12.71
CA ASN A 285 9.10 -1.81 13.85
C ASN A 285 10.19 -2.12 14.87
N GLN A 286 11.41 -2.40 14.42
CA GLN A 286 12.55 -2.74 15.28
C GLN A 286 13.14 -1.52 15.99
N SER A 287 13.13 -0.34 15.35
CA SER A 287 13.60 0.91 15.97
C SER A 287 12.57 1.56 16.91
N ASN A 288 11.30 1.11 16.91
CA ASN A 288 10.21 1.77 17.64
C ASN A 288 9.35 0.85 18.55
N LEU A 289 9.69 -0.42 18.74
CA LEU A 289 8.95 -1.31 19.65
C LEU A 289 9.15 -0.91 21.12
N VAL A 290 8.22 -0.13 21.68
CA VAL A 290 7.89 -0.30 23.10
C VAL A 290 7.06 -1.58 23.18
N THR A 291 7.73 -2.71 23.33
CA THR A 291 7.07 -3.95 23.71
C THR A 291 6.35 -3.69 25.02
N LEU A 292 5.01 -3.69 25.01
CA LEU A 292 4.24 -3.89 26.23
C LEU A 292 4.49 -5.34 26.65
N THR A 293 5.63 -5.61 27.29
CA THR A 293 5.85 -6.86 28.00
C THR A 293 4.92 -6.85 29.20
N SER A 294 3.77 -7.51 29.04
CA SER A 294 2.89 -7.84 30.14
C SER A 294 3.59 -8.87 31.04
N SER A 295 4.32 -8.35 32.04
CA SER A 295 4.65 -9.14 33.21
C SER A 295 3.37 -9.39 34.01
N LYS A 296 2.93 -10.65 33.99
CA LYS A 296 2.08 -11.39 34.95
C LYS A 296 0.93 -10.63 35.64
N THR A 297 -0.29 -11.14 35.54
CA THR A 297 -0.93 -12.01 36.56
C THR A 297 -2.37 -12.28 36.11
N GLN A 298 -2.82 -13.53 36.18
CA GLN A 298 -4.23 -13.89 36.01
C GLN A 298 -5.07 -13.14 37.04
N SER A 299 -5.91 -12.21 36.57
CA SER A 299 -7.11 -11.80 37.30
C SER A 299 -8.22 -11.55 36.30
N THR A 300 -9.20 -12.43 36.36
CA THR A 300 -10.44 -12.39 35.59
C THR A 300 -11.29 -11.19 36.00
N ALA A 301 -11.31 -10.15 35.17
CA ALA A 301 -12.40 -9.19 35.11
C ALA A 301 -12.76 -8.96 33.64
N ILE A 302 -13.89 -9.53 33.25
CA ILE A 302 -14.44 -9.48 31.90
C ILE A 302 -14.99 -8.06 31.67
N MET A 303 -14.29 -7.27 30.85
CA MET A 303 -14.90 -6.16 30.10
C MET A 303 -14.73 -6.46 28.61
N THR A 304 -15.79 -6.99 28.01
CA THR A 304 -15.91 -7.22 26.57
C THR A 304 -16.21 -5.90 25.87
N GLY A 305 -15.17 -5.24 25.36
CA GLY A 305 -15.29 -4.33 24.21
C GLY A 305 -15.29 -5.14 22.90
N PRO A 306 -15.93 -4.64 21.82
CA PRO A 306 -16.14 -5.42 20.61
C PRO A 306 -14.82 -5.65 19.88
N ARG A 307 -14.29 -6.87 19.97
CA ARG A 307 -13.31 -7.39 19.02
C ARG A 307 -14.05 -7.73 17.73
N TYR A 308 -13.90 -6.90 16.69
CA TYR A 308 -14.21 -7.33 15.33
C TYR A 308 -13.10 -8.29 14.86
N LEU A 309 -13.19 -9.53 15.33
CA LEU A 309 -12.67 -10.67 14.60
C LEU A 309 -13.67 -10.95 13.48
N ILE A 310 -13.31 -10.61 12.25
CA ILE A 310 -13.99 -11.17 11.08
C ILE A 310 -13.54 -12.64 11.00
N SER A 311 -14.21 -13.51 11.75
CA SER A 311 -14.10 -14.96 11.57
C SER A 311 -15.10 -15.38 10.50
N PHE A 312 -14.60 -15.73 9.32
CA PHE A 312 -15.36 -16.54 8.36
C PHE A 312 -15.50 -17.96 8.92
N LYS A 313 -16.65 -18.27 9.53
CA LYS A 313 -17.29 -19.61 9.47
C LYS A 313 -18.64 -19.64 10.17
N ASN A 314 -19.59 -20.28 9.48
CA ASN A 314 -20.90 -20.77 9.91
C ASN A 314 -22.05 -19.76 10.00
N ARG A 315 -22.75 -19.58 8.87
CA ARG A 315 -24.22 -19.53 8.91
C ARG A 315 -24.79 -20.71 8.15
N LYS A 316 -25.49 -21.56 8.89
CA LYS A 316 -26.34 -22.64 8.38
C LYS A 316 -27.41 -22.05 7.47
N ALA A 317 -27.66 -22.73 6.36
CA ALA A 317 -28.80 -22.51 5.49
C ALA A 317 -30.10 -22.54 6.30
N PHE A 318 -30.92 -21.50 6.18
CA PHE A 318 -32.35 -21.60 6.47
C PHE A 318 -33.07 -21.89 5.16
N GLY A 319 -33.66 -23.08 5.10
CA GLY A 319 -34.48 -23.53 3.99
C GLY A 319 -35.72 -22.66 3.81
N ARG A 320 -36.09 -22.47 2.55
CA ARG A 320 -37.39 -21.93 2.16
C ARG A 320 -38.49 -22.88 2.65
N SER A 321 -39.41 -22.37 3.46
CA SER A 321 -40.74 -22.96 3.62
C SER A 321 -41.63 -22.34 2.55
N THR A 322 -41.95 -23.10 1.52
CA THR A 322 -43.22 -22.95 0.82
C THR A 322 -44.34 -23.29 1.80
N ASP A 323 -45.38 -22.46 1.88
CA ASP A 323 -46.77 -22.89 1.95
C ASP A 323 -47.71 -21.67 2.08
N TRP A 324 -48.70 -21.65 1.18
CA TRP A 324 -49.87 -20.77 1.00
C TRP A 324 -49.67 -19.42 0.30
#